data_AF-D6Y6V6-F1
#
_entry.id   AF-D6Y6V6-F1
#
_cell.length_a   1.000
_cell.length_b   1.000
_cell.length_c   1.000
_cell.angle_alpha   90.00
_cell.angle_beta   90.00
_cell.angle_gamma   90.00
#
_symmetry.space_group_name_H-M   'P 1'
#
loop_
_entity.id
_entity.type
_entity.pdbx_description
1 polymer ?
#
loop_
_entity_poly.entity_id
_entity_poly.type
_entity_poly.pdbx_seq_one_letter_code
_entity_poly.pdbx_strand_id
1 'polypeptide(L)'
;MRRIPIWGLSWGAAALIGLIGSLVPAPALAYDITVSAPLTSEAQAASVLTYWLRDGGRALEAATPYRPDIAITPRRVLLGGPHPDGRPGSVSPGTAQRVAPASAKHVGPPRTLGKAFFVGADGRPHWCSATAVQSTHRNLVATAGHCVFDPASGKPHRRWIFIPGHQRGRFPYGIFLGKQAFTHRDFAKYRDADRDYAFVAVYDGLAPRGEVDLANRARYAAFTGGIAYRVKTGGTTRYVGVTLTRTGRLGDLVGGQGIAYNLLPGRSVRLAGHPAPAPGKTRAGGGDQTAGAPALWSGRTFKAEDAAIKAELLLGVRSTAPSLVDGALWLTGYRKSTGLGYLNGITIATAARDGAGVSPYFDGELFTVYTAARAARAEPISFGRTAKAGERGTGTAAGRGGGSGSR
;
A
#
# COMPACT_ATOMS: atom_id res chain seq x y z
N MET A 1 89.92 41.30 -38.02
CA MET A 1 89.57 41.37 -36.58
C MET A 1 89.03 40.00 -36.15
N ARG A 2 89.85 39.22 -35.42
CA ARG A 2 89.59 38.57 -34.09
C ARG A 2 88.35 37.66 -34.04
N ARG A 3 88.46 36.32 -34.19
CA ARG A 3 88.88 35.23 -33.25
C ARG A 3 87.91 34.93 -32.07
N ILE A 4 87.27 33.73 -32.12
CA ILE A 4 87.17 32.64 -31.07
C ILE A 4 86.38 32.95 -29.74
N PRO A 5 85.83 32.03 -28.88
CA PRO A 5 85.50 30.58 -28.91
C PRO A 5 84.09 30.14 -28.37
N ILE A 6 83.87 28.83 -28.52
CA ILE A 6 83.03 27.83 -27.82
C ILE A 6 83.04 27.91 -26.27
N TRP A 7 81.88 27.80 -25.61
CA TRP A 7 81.59 27.17 -24.28
C TRP A 7 80.06 26.89 -24.26
N GLY A 8 79.47 25.78 -23.78
CA GLY A 8 79.96 24.56 -23.15
C GLY A 8 78.83 23.53 -22.95
N LEU A 9 79.25 22.28 -22.85
CA LEU A 9 78.78 21.17 -22.01
C LEU A 9 77.29 21.04 -21.56
N SER A 10 76.72 19.91 -21.97
CA SER A 10 76.27 18.79 -21.11
C SER A 10 74.80 18.65 -20.65
N TRP A 11 74.20 17.55 -21.12
CA TRP A 11 73.46 16.50 -20.40
C TRP A 11 72.14 16.88 -19.71
N GLY A 12 71.04 16.29 -20.19
CA GLY A 12 69.77 16.28 -19.46
C GLY A 12 68.60 15.71 -20.25
N ALA A 13 68.67 14.43 -20.66
CA ALA A 13 67.47 13.70 -21.05
C ALA A 13 66.65 13.41 -19.77
N ALA A 14 65.65 14.24 -19.49
CA ALA A 14 64.63 13.93 -18.49
C ALA A 14 63.35 13.50 -19.21
N ALA A 15 63.16 12.18 -19.32
CA ALA A 15 61.90 11.59 -19.71
C ALA A 15 60.86 11.85 -18.60
N LEU A 16 59.93 12.78 -18.85
CA LEU A 16 58.71 12.91 -18.05
C LEU A 16 57.79 11.75 -18.41
N ILE A 17 57.87 10.68 -17.63
CA ILE A 17 56.85 9.63 -17.58
C ILE A 17 55.58 10.28 -17.05
N GLY A 18 54.64 10.58 -17.94
CA GLY A 18 53.29 10.99 -17.59
C GLY A 18 52.58 9.84 -16.86
N LEU A 19 52.44 9.98 -15.55
CA LEU A 19 51.49 9.19 -14.76
C LEU A 19 50.07 9.59 -15.21
N ILE A 20 49.51 8.84 -16.17
CA ILE A 20 48.07 8.82 -16.38
C ILE A 20 47.49 8.10 -15.17
N GLY A 21 47.16 8.88 -14.13
CA GLY A 21 46.33 8.41 -13.05
C GLY A 21 44.98 8.03 -13.64
N SER A 22 44.72 6.74 -13.77
CA SER A 22 43.39 6.21 -14.03
C SER A 22 42.48 6.63 -12.87
N LEU A 23 41.76 7.74 -13.03
CA LEU A 23 40.56 7.98 -12.24
C LEU A 23 39.60 6.84 -12.57
N VAL A 24 39.56 5.83 -11.70
CA VAL A 24 38.42 4.94 -11.65
C VAL A 24 37.25 5.83 -11.24
N PRO A 25 36.24 6.07 -12.11
CA PRO A 25 35.05 6.76 -11.66
C PRO A 25 34.49 5.94 -10.48
N ALA A 26 34.41 6.55 -9.30
CA ALA A 26 33.63 5.96 -8.22
C ALA A 26 32.24 5.64 -8.79
N PRO A 27 31.68 4.44 -8.57
CA PRO A 27 30.33 4.15 -9.03
C PRO A 27 29.43 5.24 -8.45
N ALA A 28 28.78 6.03 -9.30
CA ALA A 28 27.68 6.85 -8.87
C ALA A 28 26.73 5.91 -8.12
N LEU A 29 26.57 6.09 -6.81
CA LEU A 29 25.63 5.30 -6.04
C LEU A 29 24.29 5.44 -6.75
N ALA A 30 23.82 4.35 -7.37
CA ALA A 30 22.52 4.34 -8.03
C ALA A 30 21.51 4.83 -6.98
N TYR A 31 20.88 5.96 -7.25
CA TYR A 31 19.89 6.52 -6.34
C TYR A 31 18.77 5.49 -6.20
N ASP A 32 18.72 4.82 -5.03
CA ASP A 32 17.65 3.85 -4.77
C ASP A 32 16.35 4.63 -4.56
N ILE A 33 15.54 4.67 -5.62
CA ILE A 33 14.26 5.34 -5.65
C ILE A 33 13.18 4.56 -4.89
N THR A 34 13.40 3.27 -4.61
CA THR A 34 12.38 2.43 -3.98
C THR A 34 12.63 2.31 -2.48
N VAL A 35 11.69 2.79 -1.68
CA VAL A 35 11.62 2.48 -0.25
C VAL A 35 10.69 1.31 -0.05
N SER A 36 11.12 0.32 0.73
CA SER A 36 10.25 -0.77 1.18
C SER A 36 10.22 -0.87 2.70
N ALA A 37 9.05 -1.20 3.26
CA ALA A 37 8.85 -1.35 4.69
C ALA A 37 7.93 -2.53 5.04
N PRO A 38 8.25 -3.35 6.06
CA PRO A 38 7.35 -4.39 6.52
C PRO A 38 6.09 -3.78 7.16
N LEU A 39 4.94 -4.42 6.95
CA LEU A 39 3.64 -4.01 7.51
C LEU A 39 3.21 -4.93 8.65
N THR A 40 2.87 -6.19 8.32
CA THR A 40 2.45 -7.19 9.29
C THR A 40 3.31 -8.44 9.14
N SER A 41 3.94 -8.89 10.22
CA SER A 41 4.58 -10.22 10.25
C SER A 41 3.54 -11.32 10.51
N GLU A 42 3.87 -12.57 10.19
CA GLU A 42 3.00 -13.72 10.50
C GLU A 42 2.63 -13.77 11.99
N ALA A 43 3.58 -13.50 12.88
CA ALA A 43 3.36 -13.46 14.33
C ALA A 43 2.37 -12.35 14.76
N GLN A 44 2.24 -11.27 13.98
CA GLN A 44 1.33 -10.17 14.26
C GLN A 44 -0.07 -10.38 13.67
N ALA A 45 -0.24 -11.32 12.73
CA ALA A 45 -1.46 -11.48 11.95
C ALA A 45 -2.72 -11.64 12.82
N ALA A 46 -2.66 -12.48 13.85
CA ALA A 46 -3.78 -12.70 14.77
C ALA A 46 -4.18 -11.42 15.51
N SER A 47 -3.21 -10.60 15.94
CA SER A 47 -3.46 -9.34 16.64
C SER A 47 -4.08 -8.29 15.71
N VAL A 48 -3.59 -8.19 14.47
CA VAL A 48 -4.15 -7.30 13.44
C VAL A 48 -5.60 -7.68 13.11
N LEU A 49 -5.86 -8.96 12.85
CA LEU A 49 -7.22 -9.45 12.58
C LEU A 49 -8.15 -9.26 13.77
N THR A 50 -7.66 -9.51 14.99
CA THR A 50 -8.45 -9.28 16.21
C THR A 50 -8.85 -7.83 16.36
N TYR A 51 -7.97 -6.87 16.06
CA TYR A 51 -8.32 -5.46 16.11
C TYR A 51 -9.49 -5.12 15.17
N TRP A 52 -9.46 -5.64 13.95
CA TRP A 52 -10.47 -5.30 12.93
C TRP A 52 -11.77 -6.08 13.06
N LEU A 53 -11.72 -7.33 13.48
CA LEU A 53 -12.86 -8.26 13.43
C LEU A 53 -13.56 -8.46 14.78
N ARG A 54 -12.94 -8.09 15.90
CA ARG A 54 -13.59 -8.20 17.21
C ARG A 54 -14.83 -7.31 17.30
N ASP A 55 -15.72 -7.68 18.21
CA ASP A 55 -16.93 -6.93 18.56
C ASP A 55 -17.78 -6.64 17.31
N GLY A 56 -18.00 -7.66 16.46
CA GLY A 56 -18.75 -7.53 15.21
C GLY A 56 -18.08 -6.66 14.13
N GLY A 57 -16.78 -6.36 14.24
CA GLY A 57 -16.09 -5.52 13.29
C GLY A 57 -16.21 -4.01 13.57
N ARG A 58 -16.49 -3.63 14.82
CA ARG A 58 -16.67 -2.23 15.25
C ARG A 58 -15.57 -1.26 14.76
N ALA A 59 -14.32 -1.72 14.72
CA ALA A 59 -13.20 -0.88 14.26
C ALA A 59 -13.31 -0.56 12.75
N LEU A 60 -13.81 -1.49 11.94
CA LEU A 60 -14.07 -1.25 10.51
C LEU A 60 -15.20 -0.24 10.32
N GLU A 61 -16.29 -0.38 11.08
CA GLU A 61 -17.44 0.53 11.00
C GLU A 61 -17.07 1.96 11.43
N ALA A 62 -16.26 2.07 12.49
CA ALA A 62 -15.79 3.34 13.03
C ALA A 62 -14.73 4.02 12.17
N ALA A 63 -14.09 3.30 11.24
CA ALA A 63 -13.00 3.84 10.44
C ALA A 63 -13.46 5.01 9.56
N THR A 64 -12.69 6.08 9.55
CA THR A 64 -13.01 7.29 8.75
C THR A 64 -12.18 7.36 7.47
N PRO A 65 -12.68 8.00 6.39
CA PRO A 65 -11.84 8.31 5.24
C PRO A 65 -10.59 9.07 5.69
N TYR A 66 -9.40 8.58 5.31
CA TYR A 66 -8.17 9.26 5.64
C TYR A 66 -8.00 10.48 4.72
N ARG A 67 -7.65 11.61 5.33
CA ARG A 67 -7.23 12.82 4.63
C ARG A 67 -6.09 13.44 5.43
N PRO A 68 -4.86 13.44 4.93
CA PRO A 68 -3.77 14.10 5.64
C PRO A 68 -4.02 15.61 5.65
N ASP A 69 -3.49 16.32 6.64
CA ASP A 69 -3.59 17.78 6.76
C ASP A 69 -2.78 18.56 5.69
N ILE A 70 -2.40 17.89 4.60
CA ILE A 70 -1.70 18.48 3.47
C ILE A 70 -2.73 18.93 2.45
N ALA A 71 -2.99 20.23 2.42
CA ALA A 71 -3.83 20.83 1.40
C ALA A 71 -3.05 20.90 0.08
N ILE A 72 -3.36 20.01 -0.86
CA ILE A 72 -2.94 20.17 -2.27
C ILE A 72 -3.96 21.05 -2.95
N THR A 73 -3.52 22.20 -3.45
CA THR A 73 -4.34 23.19 -4.16
C THR A 73 -3.86 23.28 -5.62
N PRO A 74 -4.15 22.25 -6.43
CA PRO A 74 -3.57 22.14 -7.75
C PRO A 74 -4.13 23.21 -8.69
N ARG A 75 -3.24 23.88 -9.43
CA ARG A 75 -3.59 24.76 -10.54
C ARG A 75 -3.34 24.07 -11.86
N ARG A 76 -4.24 24.29 -12.83
CA ARG A 76 -4.03 23.83 -14.21
C ARG A 76 -2.90 24.64 -14.85
N VAL A 77 -2.01 23.96 -15.58
CA VAL A 77 -0.96 24.59 -16.38
C VAL A 77 -1.04 24.24 -17.86
N LEU A 78 -0.58 25.19 -18.69
CA LEU A 78 -0.53 25.05 -20.15
C LEU A 78 0.90 24.77 -20.64
N LEU A 79 1.89 25.42 -20.02
CA LEU A 79 3.32 25.24 -20.27
C LEU A 79 3.95 24.55 -19.05
N GLY A 80 5.00 23.74 -19.27
CA GLY A 80 5.59 22.91 -18.22
C GLY A 80 4.70 21.72 -17.81
N GLY A 81 4.81 21.31 -16.54
CA GLY A 81 4.08 20.18 -15.96
C GLY A 81 4.59 18.80 -16.40
N PRO A 82 3.90 17.70 -16.02
CA PRO A 82 4.38 16.36 -16.28
C PRO A 82 4.54 16.08 -17.78
N HIS A 83 5.66 15.44 -18.10
CA HIS A 83 6.03 14.98 -19.44
C HIS A 83 6.60 13.56 -19.33
N PRO A 84 6.39 12.68 -20.33
CA PRO A 84 7.09 11.39 -20.37
C PRO A 84 8.61 11.55 -20.21
N ASP A 85 9.19 10.80 -19.28
CA ASP A 85 10.65 10.69 -19.09
C ASP A 85 11.28 9.60 -19.99
N GLY A 86 10.44 8.93 -20.77
CA GLY A 86 10.82 7.83 -21.64
C GLY A 86 9.66 7.38 -22.52
N ARG A 87 9.82 6.23 -23.16
CA ARG A 87 8.77 5.67 -24.04
C ARG A 87 7.55 5.27 -23.21
N PRO A 88 6.32 5.51 -23.73
CA PRO A 88 5.10 4.97 -23.13
C PRO A 88 5.18 3.46 -22.96
N GLY A 89 4.71 2.94 -21.83
CA GLY A 89 4.73 1.51 -21.55
C GLY A 89 3.50 1.03 -20.77
N SER A 90 3.30 -0.29 -20.77
CA SER A 90 2.20 -0.89 -20.02
C SER A 90 2.47 -2.34 -19.61
N VAL A 91 1.77 -2.77 -18.56
CA VAL A 91 1.63 -4.17 -18.17
C VAL A 91 0.18 -4.56 -18.27
N SER A 92 -0.11 -5.63 -19.01
CA SER A 92 -1.46 -6.11 -19.25
C SER A 92 -2.21 -6.48 -17.97
N PRO A 93 -3.54 -6.23 -17.90
CA PRO A 93 -4.35 -6.65 -16.76
C PRO A 93 -4.37 -8.17 -16.58
N GLY A 94 -4.49 -8.64 -15.34
CA GLY A 94 -4.66 -10.05 -15.01
C GLY A 94 -6.12 -10.41 -14.77
N THR A 95 -6.63 -11.44 -15.44
CA THR A 95 -8.00 -11.92 -15.24
C THR A 95 -8.12 -12.78 -13.99
N ALA A 96 -9.24 -12.66 -13.27
CA ALA A 96 -9.56 -13.55 -12.16
C ALA A 96 -9.66 -15.01 -12.63
N GLN A 97 -9.22 -15.96 -11.81
CA GLN A 97 -9.25 -17.40 -12.14
C GLN A 97 -10.40 -18.16 -11.46
N ARG A 98 -10.93 -17.66 -10.32
CA ARG A 98 -11.97 -18.36 -9.53
C ARG A 98 -13.35 -17.74 -9.64
N VAL A 99 -13.63 -17.02 -10.72
CA VAL A 99 -14.92 -16.38 -10.94
C VAL A 99 -15.78 -17.28 -11.82
N ALA A 100 -16.96 -17.67 -11.31
CA ALA A 100 -18.00 -18.34 -12.11
C ALA A 100 -18.29 -17.51 -13.38
N PRO A 101 -18.63 -18.14 -14.53
CA PRO A 101 -18.84 -17.44 -15.78
C PRO A 101 -19.78 -16.26 -15.57
N ALA A 102 -19.36 -15.07 -16.00
CA ALA A 102 -20.10 -13.84 -15.79
C ALA A 102 -21.49 -13.94 -16.43
N SER A 103 -22.53 -14.29 -15.66
CA SER A 103 -23.90 -14.02 -16.08
C SER A 103 -24.11 -12.51 -15.99
N ALA A 104 -24.38 -11.91 -17.14
CA ALA A 104 -24.68 -10.50 -17.35
C ALA A 104 -23.50 -9.51 -17.23
N LYS A 105 -23.52 -8.53 -18.14
CA LYS A 105 -22.63 -7.37 -18.24
C LYS A 105 -22.36 -6.81 -16.84
N HIS A 106 -21.10 -6.78 -16.38
CA HIS A 106 -20.77 -6.17 -15.09
C HIS A 106 -21.04 -4.66 -15.16
N VAL A 107 -22.19 -4.21 -14.60
CA VAL A 107 -22.61 -2.80 -14.59
C VAL A 107 -22.01 -2.03 -13.38
N GLY A 108 -21.27 -2.71 -12.50
CA GLY A 108 -20.70 -2.13 -11.28
C GLY A 108 -19.25 -1.61 -11.41
N PRO A 109 -18.71 -0.98 -10.35
CA PRO A 109 -17.29 -0.63 -10.25
C PRO A 109 -16.37 -1.87 -10.38
N PRO A 110 -15.08 -1.68 -10.72
CA PRO A 110 -14.14 -2.80 -10.86
C PRO A 110 -14.09 -3.68 -9.61
N ARG A 111 -14.10 -5.01 -9.77
CA ARG A 111 -13.99 -5.94 -8.61
C ARG A 111 -12.67 -5.79 -7.86
N THR A 112 -11.65 -5.27 -8.54
CA THR A 112 -10.34 -4.97 -7.96
C THR A 112 -10.38 -3.82 -6.98
N LEU A 113 -11.37 -2.91 -7.08
CA LEU A 113 -11.52 -1.77 -6.17
C LEU A 113 -12.02 -2.27 -4.80
N GLY A 114 -11.45 -1.71 -3.74
CA GLY A 114 -11.90 -1.91 -2.38
C GLY A 114 -11.41 -0.81 -1.46
N LYS A 115 -11.46 -1.10 -0.16
CA LYS A 115 -10.96 -0.21 0.89
C LYS A 115 -9.70 -0.77 1.52
N ALA A 116 -8.69 0.08 1.67
CA ALA A 116 -7.54 -0.18 2.52
C ALA A 116 -7.80 0.43 3.89
N PHE A 117 -7.80 -0.36 4.95
CA PHE A 117 -7.98 0.10 6.32
C PHE A 117 -6.66 0.04 7.08
N PHE A 118 -6.44 1.00 7.97
CA PHE A 118 -5.22 1.09 8.77
C PHE A 118 -5.47 1.91 10.04
N VAL A 119 -4.51 1.88 10.96
CA VAL A 119 -4.48 2.76 12.13
C VAL A 119 -3.41 3.81 11.91
N GLY A 120 -3.85 5.07 11.85
CA GLY A 120 -2.99 6.22 11.61
C GLY A 120 -2.05 6.54 12.78
N ALA A 121 -1.18 7.53 12.57
CA ALA A 121 -0.31 8.08 13.61
C ALA A 121 -1.11 8.68 14.79
N ASP A 122 -2.31 9.17 14.52
CA ASP A 122 -3.30 9.64 15.50
C ASP A 122 -3.92 8.52 16.37
N GLY A 123 -3.57 7.25 16.09
CA GLY A 123 -4.08 6.09 16.82
C GLY A 123 -5.51 5.70 16.46
N ARG A 124 -6.13 6.34 15.47
CA ARG A 124 -7.52 6.09 15.07
C ARG A 124 -7.59 5.21 13.82
N PRO A 125 -8.68 4.43 13.65
CA PRO A 125 -8.90 3.65 12.44
C PRO A 125 -9.30 4.57 11.28
N HIS A 126 -8.65 4.36 10.14
CA HIS A 126 -8.91 5.09 8.91
C HIS A 126 -9.03 4.14 7.72
N TRP A 127 -9.52 4.66 6.60
CA TRP A 127 -9.51 3.95 5.34
C TRP A 127 -9.29 4.86 4.13
N CYS A 128 -8.68 4.29 3.08
CA CYS A 128 -8.58 4.85 1.74
C CYS A 128 -9.25 3.93 0.72
N SER A 129 -9.47 4.43 -0.49
CA SER A 129 -9.71 3.55 -1.65
C SER A 129 -8.39 2.85 -2.02
N ALA A 130 -8.47 1.65 -2.60
CA ALA A 130 -7.31 0.95 -3.13
C ALA A 130 -7.74 -0.06 -4.21
N THR A 131 -6.81 -0.52 -5.04
CA THR A 131 -7.11 -1.51 -6.09
C THR A 131 -6.10 -2.63 -6.18
N ALA A 132 -6.58 -3.85 -6.42
CA ALA A 132 -5.71 -4.93 -6.88
C ALA A 132 -5.11 -4.60 -8.26
N VAL A 133 -3.81 -4.82 -8.41
CA VAL A 133 -3.05 -4.63 -9.67
C VAL A 133 -2.34 -5.93 -10.05
N GLN A 134 -2.02 -6.08 -11.33
CA GLN A 134 -1.31 -7.25 -11.83
C GLN A 134 0.05 -7.40 -11.13
N SER A 135 0.39 -8.62 -10.73
CA SER A 135 1.72 -8.94 -10.18
C SER A 135 2.07 -10.41 -10.39
N THR A 136 3.36 -10.74 -10.28
CA THR A 136 3.88 -12.10 -10.46
C THR A 136 3.23 -13.10 -9.50
N HIS A 137 2.91 -12.65 -8.28
CA HIS A 137 2.33 -13.48 -7.23
C HIS A 137 0.85 -13.22 -6.96
N ARG A 138 0.21 -12.37 -7.79
CA ARG A 138 -1.23 -12.08 -7.74
C ARG A 138 -1.69 -11.59 -6.36
N ASN A 139 -0.89 -10.74 -5.75
CA ASN A 139 -1.01 -10.33 -4.35
C ASN A 139 -0.64 -8.84 -4.16
N LEU A 140 -0.77 -8.01 -5.19
CA LEU A 140 -0.36 -6.61 -5.13
C LEU A 140 -1.56 -5.66 -5.15
N VAL A 141 -1.53 -4.67 -4.27
CA VAL A 141 -2.50 -3.58 -4.16
C VAL A 141 -1.80 -2.26 -4.48
N ALA A 142 -2.46 -1.36 -5.21
CA ALA A 142 -2.02 0.01 -5.44
C ALA A 142 -2.94 1.00 -4.73
N THR A 143 -2.36 2.07 -4.17
CA THR A 143 -3.06 3.16 -3.47
C THR A 143 -2.16 4.41 -3.40
N ALA A 144 -2.64 5.52 -2.84
CA ALA A 144 -1.81 6.69 -2.55
C ALA A 144 -0.73 6.34 -1.50
N GLY A 145 0.42 7.02 -1.58
CA GLY A 145 1.53 6.84 -0.65
C GLY A 145 1.12 7.14 0.79
N HIS A 146 0.39 8.24 1.01
CA HIS A 146 -0.05 8.66 2.34
C HIS A 146 -1.07 7.69 2.98
N CYS A 147 -1.73 6.85 2.18
CA CYS A 147 -2.62 5.78 2.66
C CYS A 147 -1.86 4.55 3.18
N VAL A 148 -0.53 4.53 3.03
CA VAL A 148 0.34 3.45 3.48
C VAL A 148 1.38 3.95 4.45
N PHE A 149 1.95 5.14 4.21
CA PHE A 149 2.95 5.78 5.05
C PHE A 149 2.40 7.08 5.64
N ASP A 150 2.66 7.31 6.92
CA ASP A 150 2.40 8.59 7.56
C ASP A 150 3.31 9.66 6.94
N PRO A 151 2.78 10.72 6.31
CA PRO A 151 3.61 11.72 5.65
C PRO A 151 4.60 12.40 6.61
N ALA A 152 4.21 12.62 7.88
CA ALA A 152 5.06 13.33 8.83
C ALA A 152 6.32 12.54 9.22
N SER A 153 6.19 11.22 9.43
CA SER A 153 7.28 10.37 9.91
C SER A 153 7.91 9.47 8.84
N GLY A 154 7.28 9.32 7.67
CA GLY A 154 7.69 8.36 6.63
C GLY A 154 7.51 6.90 7.03
N LYS A 155 6.88 6.61 8.17
CA LYS A 155 6.67 5.25 8.68
C LYS A 155 5.36 4.66 8.16
N PRO A 156 5.31 3.35 7.90
CA PRO A 156 4.05 2.72 7.50
C PRO A 156 2.99 2.80 8.60
N HIS A 157 1.73 2.99 8.22
CA HIS A 157 0.58 2.89 9.11
C HIS A 157 0.44 1.47 9.67
N ARG A 158 -0.12 1.36 10.87
CA ARG A 158 -0.25 0.07 11.57
C ARG A 158 -1.50 -0.66 11.14
N ARG A 159 -1.49 -1.99 11.31
CA ARG A 159 -2.67 -2.87 11.10
C ARG A 159 -3.28 -2.71 9.69
N TRP A 160 -2.44 -2.51 8.69
CA TRP A 160 -2.90 -2.28 7.33
C TRP A 160 -3.54 -3.55 6.75
N ILE A 161 -4.77 -3.43 6.24
CA ILE A 161 -5.51 -4.50 5.57
C ILE A 161 -6.19 -3.94 4.31
N PHE A 162 -6.46 -4.82 3.34
CA PHE A 162 -7.23 -4.51 2.14
C PHE A 162 -8.45 -5.43 2.05
N ILE A 163 -9.61 -4.84 1.74
CA ILE A 163 -10.86 -5.58 1.55
C ILE A 163 -11.44 -5.20 0.18
N PRO A 164 -11.23 -6.04 -0.87
CA PRO A 164 -11.79 -5.80 -2.19
C PRO A 164 -13.32 -5.87 -2.15
N GLY A 165 -13.98 -4.97 -2.87
CA GLY A 165 -15.45 -4.88 -2.92
C GLY A 165 -16.12 -4.51 -1.59
N HIS A 166 -15.37 -4.01 -0.60
CA HIS A 166 -15.93 -3.67 0.71
C HIS A 166 -17.03 -2.63 0.61
N GLN A 167 -18.18 -2.97 1.20
CA GLN A 167 -19.30 -2.06 1.40
C GLN A 167 -20.05 -2.46 2.68
N ARG A 168 -20.20 -1.52 3.62
CA ARG A 168 -21.03 -1.66 4.82
C ARG A 168 -20.74 -2.96 5.58
N GLY A 169 -19.47 -3.20 5.93
CA GLY A 169 -19.06 -4.38 6.71
C GLY A 169 -18.96 -5.70 5.92
N ARG A 170 -19.18 -5.71 4.60
CA ARG A 170 -19.10 -6.94 3.78
C ARG A 170 -17.67 -7.24 3.31
N PHE A 171 -17.33 -8.53 3.24
CA PHE A 171 -16.03 -9.04 2.78
C PHE A 171 -16.19 -9.98 1.57
N PRO A 172 -16.69 -9.51 0.42
CA PRO A 172 -17.12 -10.39 -0.68
C PRO A 172 -16.00 -11.26 -1.25
N TYR A 173 -14.74 -10.84 -1.12
CA TYR A 173 -13.56 -11.57 -1.59
C TYR A 173 -12.56 -11.87 -0.47
N GLY A 174 -12.95 -11.64 0.78
CA GLY A 174 -12.08 -11.78 1.97
C GLY A 174 -11.33 -10.51 2.37
N ILE A 175 -10.56 -10.63 3.45
CA ILE A 175 -9.68 -9.65 4.06
C ILE A 175 -8.23 -10.06 3.81
N PHE A 176 -7.41 -9.11 3.36
CA PHE A 176 -6.02 -9.33 2.98
C PHE A 176 -5.11 -8.49 3.88
N LEU A 177 -4.22 -9.12 4.64
CA LEU A 177 -3.28 -8.38 5.49
C LEU A 177 -2.12 -7.83 4.66
N GLY A 178 -1.72 -6.60 4.92
CA GLY A 178 -0.50 -6.03 4.33
C GLY A 178 0.75 -6.75 4.85
N LYS A 179 1.60 -7.22 3.94
CA LYS A 179 2.90 -7.85 4.27
C LYS A 179 4.03 -6.83 4.15
N GLN A 180 4.17 -6.24 2.97
CA GLN A 180 5.28 -5.36 2.61
C GLN A 180 4.75 -4.18 1.79
N ALA A 181 5.11 -2.98 2.19
CA ALA A 181 4.82 -1.74 1.48
C ALA A 181 6.01 -1.30 0.64
N PHE A 182 5.73 -0.62 -0.47
CA PHE A 182 6.69 -0.04 -1.40
C PHE A 182 6.21 1.36 -1.81
N THR A 183 7.10 2.34 -1.79
CA THR A 183 6.82 3.71 -2.26
C THR A 183 8.10 4.34 -2.78
N HIS A 184 8.00 5.55 -3.33
CA HIS A 184 9.14 6.33 -3.74
C HIS A 184 9.88 6.92 -2.55
N ARG A 185 11.22 7.00 -2.64
CA ARG A 185 12.06 7.58 -1.59
C ARG A 185 11.72 9.03 -1.28
N ASP A 186 11.45 9.84 -2.30
CA ASP A 186 11.13 11.26 -2.11
C ASP A 186 9.78 11.49 -1.44
N PHE A 187 8.81 10.58 -1.65
CA PHE A 187 7.60 10.61 -0.85
C PHE A 187 7.87 10.25 0.61
N ALA A 188 8.52 9.10 0.85
CA ALA A 188 8.79 8.62 2.20
C ALA A 188 9.65 9.58 3.04
N LYS A 189 10.57 10.33 2.40
CA LYS A 189 11.52 11.21 3.09
C LYS A 189 11.13 12.68 3.07
N TYR A 190 10.60 13.17 1.95
CA TYR A 190 10.37 14.60 1.72
C TYR A 190 8.89 14.94 1.52
N ARG A 191 7.99 13.96 1.60
CA ARG A 191 6.54 14.13 1.38
C ARG A 191 6.22 14.71 0.01
N ASP A 192 7.05 14.36 -0.97
CA ASP A 192 6.89 14.83 -2.34
C ASP A 192 5.57 14.32 -2.93
N ALA A 193 4.65 15.24 -3.21
CA ALA A 193 3.33 14.92 -3.75
C ALA A 193 3.40 14.38 -5.19
N ASP A 194 4.48 14.67 -5.93
CA ASP A 194 4.73 14.10 -7.25
C ASP A 194 5.06 12.60 -7.18
N ARG A 195 5.24 12.09 -5.96
CA ARG A 195 5.65 10.73 -5.67
C ARG A 195 4.71 10.02 -4.69
N ASP A 196 3.53 10.60 -4.43
CA ASP A 196 2.53 10.10 -3.47
C ASP A 196 1.74 8.88 -4.02
N TYR A 197 2.45 7.78 -4.21
CA TYR A 197 1.90 6.49 -4.60
C TYR A 197 2.57 5.37 -3.81
N ALA A 198 1.84 4.29 -3.57
CA ALA A 198 2.38 3.11 -2.93
C ALA A 198 1.77 1.82 -3.48
N PHE A 199 2.56 0.76 -3.34
CA PHE A 199 2.15 -0.60 -3.61
C PHE A 199 2.29 -1.45 -2.35
N VAL A 200 1.34 -2.34 -2.10
CA VAL A 200 1.35 -3.22 -0.94
C VAL A 200 1.19 -4.66 -1.39
N ALA A 201 2.21 -5.46 -1.12
CA ALA A 201 2.11 -6.91 -1.21
C ALA A 201 1.30 -7.42 -0.01
N VAL A 202 0.29 -8.23 -0.27
CA VAL A 202 -0.62 -8.76 0.76
C VAL A 202 -0.48 -10.28 0.92
N TYR A 203 -0.80 -10.77 2.11
CA TYR A 203 -0.99 -12.20 2.37
C TYR A 203 -2.21 -12.76 1.64
N ASP A 204 -2.32 -14.09 1.58
CA ASP A 204 -3.55 -14.75 1.13
C ASP A 204 -4.75 -14.33 1.95
N GLY A 205 -5.90 -14.21 1.27
CA GLY A 205 -7.12 -13.71 1.86
C GLY A 205 -7.73 -14.69 2.85
N LEU A 206 -8.42 -14.12 3.84
CA LEU A 206 -9.19 -14.83 4.85
C LEU A 206 -10.63 -14.32 4.82
N ALA A 207 -11.58 -15.11 5.29
CA ALA A 207 -12.97 -14.67 5.45
C ALA A 207 -13.51 -15.10 6.83
N PRO A 208 -14.11 -14.18 7.60
CA PRO A 208 -14.80 -14.53 8.84
C PRO A 208 -16.06 -15.34 8.53
N ARG A 209 -16.29 -16.42 9.30
CA ARG A 209 -17.49 -17.26 9.22
C ARG A 209 -18.49 -17.01 10.35
N GLY A 210 -18.18 -16.07 11.25
CA GLY A 210 -18.99 -15.72 12.41
C GLY A 210 -18.23 -15.85 13.73
N GLU A 211 -18.79 -15.23 14.76
CA GLU A 211 -18.33 -15.37 16.15
C GLU A 211 -18.82 -16.69 16.74
N VAL A 212 -17.97 -17.32 17.57
CA VAL A 212 -18.28 -18.52 18.33
C VAL A 212 -18.06 -18.26 19.82
N ASP A 213 -18.98 -18.73 20.67
CA ASP A 213 -18.79 -18.73 22.12
C ASP A 213 -17.87 -19.88 22.50
N LEU A 214 -16.70 -19.56 23.05
CA LEU A 214 -15.74 -20.59 23.46
C LEU A 214 -16.06 -21.16 24.85
N ALA A 215 -17.10 -20.67 25.54
CA ALA A 215 -17.60 -21.12 26.84
C ALA A 215 -16.64 -20.95 28.04
N ASN A 216 -15.33 -21.21 27.89
CA ASN A 216 -14.36 -21.15 28.98
C ASN A 216 -12.91 -20.91 28.50
N ARG A 217 -12.01 -20.72 29.47
CA ARG A 217 -10.58 -20.46 29.25
C ARG A 217 -9.85 -21.60 28.54
N ALA A 218 -10.24 -22.86 28.79
CA ALA A 218 -9.57 -24.02 28.20
C ALA A 218 -9.83 -24.08 26.68
N ARG A 219 -11.09 -23.91 26.27
CA ARG A 219 -11.47 -23.80 24.85
C ARG A 219 -10.89 -22.56 24.17
N TYR A 220 -10.79 -21.43 24.88
CA TYR A 220 -10.06 -20.27 24.40
C TYR A 220 -8.60 -20.58 24.06
N ALA A 221 -7.89 -21.25 24.98
CA ALA A 221 -6.48 -21.61 24.77
C ALA A 221 -6.29 -22.65 23.65
N ALA A 222 -7.27 -23.51 23.43
CA ALA A 222 -7.24 -24.55 22.39
C ALA A 222 -7.75 -24.07 21.02
N PHE A 223 -8.27 -22.85 20.90
CA PHE A 223 -8.89 -22.38 19.67
C PHE A 223 -7.85 -22.10 18.57
N THR A 224 -7.89 -22.88 17.50
CA THR A 224 -7.01 -22.75 16.33
C THR A 224 -7.74 -22.40 15.04
N GLY A 225 -9.08 -22.34 15.07
CA GLY A 225 -9.93 -22.08 13.90
C GLY A 225 -9.91 -20.64 13.38
N GLY A 226 -9.12 -19.74 13.97
CA GLY A 226 -9.02 -18.34 13.58
C GLY A 226 -8.42 -17.47 14.68
N ILE A 227 -9.11 -16.38 15.05
CA ILE A 227 -8.71 -15.49 16.14
C ILE A 227 -9.59 -15.70 17.37
N ALA A 228 -9.08 -15.41 18.56
CA ALA A 228 -9.85 -15.41 19.80
C ALA A 228 -9.53 -14.19 20.66
N TYR A 229 -10.54 -13.68 21.37
CA TYR A 229 -10.41 -12.55 22.29
C TYR A 229 -11.33 -12.70 23.50
N ARG A 230 -11.14 -11.80 24.48
CA ARG A 230 -11.92 -11.76 25.73
C ARG A 230 -12.75 -10.48 25.74
N VAL A 231 -14.01 -10.61 26.13
CA VAL A 231 -14.92 -9.49 26.39
C VAL A 231 -15.19 -9.44 27.89
N LYS A 232 -14.98 -8.29 28.53
CA LYS A 232 -15.27 -8.08 29.95
C LYS A 232 -16.50 -7.19 30.09
N THR A 233 -17.53 -7.68 30.77
CA THR A 233 -18.77 -6.95 31.00
C THR A 233 -19.24 -7.22 32.44
N GLY A 234 -19.36 -6.17 33.26
CA GLY A 234 -19.88 -6.30 34.63
C GLY A 234 -19.17 -7.35 35.50
N GLY A 235 -17.83 -7.45 35.41
CA GLY A 235 -17.04 -8.45 36.13
C GLY A 235 -17.01 -9.86 35.50
N THR A 236 -17.87 -10.14 34.52
CA THR A 236 -17.88 -11.41 33.79
C THR A 236 -16.94 -11.35 32.58
N THR A 237 -16.17 -12.42 32.34
CA THR A 237 -15.34 -12.58 31.14
C THR A 237 -15.96 -13.59 30.20
N ARG A 238 -16.33 -13.14 28.98
CA ARG A 238 -16.73 -14.00 27.88
C ARG A 238 -15.54 -14.28 26.96
N TYR A 239 -15.40 -15.51 26.51
CA TYR A 239 -14.36 -15.94 25.57
C TYR A 239 -14.98 -16.10 24.18
N VAL A 240 -14.50 -15.33 23.21
CA VAL A 240 -15.07 -15.29 21.85
C VAL A 240 -14.02 -15.72 20.85
N GLY A 241 -14.39 -16.60 19.93
CA GLY A 241 -13.60 -16.94 18.75
C GLY A 241 -14.23 -16.36 17.49
N VAL A 242 -13.43 -16.09 16.46
CA VAL A 242 -13.92 -15.84 15.09
C VAL A 242 -13.26 -16.87 14.19
N THR A 243 -14.10 -17.70 13.56
CA THR A 243 -13.60 -18.71 12.62
C THR A 243 -13.20 -18.05 11.31
N LEU A 244 -11.98 -18.36 10.82
CA LEU A 244 -11.43 -17.80 9.59
C LEU A 244 -11.20 -18.91 8.56
N THR A 245 -11.68 -18.71 7.34
CA THR A 245 -11.40 -19.61 6.21
C THR A 245 -10.53 -18.92 5.18
N ARG A 246 -9.58 -19.65 4.57
CA ARG A 246 -8.77 -19.12 3.47
C ARG A 246 -9.63 -18.89 2.23
N THR A 247 -9.49 -17.72 1.62
CA THR A 247 -10.10 -17.38 0.32
C THR A 247 -9.11 -17.51 -0.83
N GLY A 248 -7.81 -17.48 -0.54
CA GLY A 248 -6.71 -17.63 -1.51
C GLY A 248 -6.12 -16.30 -1.96
N ARG A 249 -5.35 -16.33 -3.06
CA ARG A 249 -4.63 -15.15 -3.56
C ARG A 249 -5.57 -14.08 -4.09
N LEU A 250 -5.23 -12.82 -3.84
CA LEU A 250 -6.03 -11.67 -4.22
C LEU A 250 -6.41 -11.67 -5.72
N GLY A 251 -5.42 -11.79 -6.59
CA GLY A 251 -5.62 -11.74 -8.03
C GLY A 251 -6.37 -12.95 -8.58
N ASP A 252 -6.38 -14.10 -7.90
CA ASP A 252 -7.20 -15.26 -8.29
C ASP A 252 -8.69 -14.93 -8.15
N LEU A 253 -9.06 -14.12 -7.14
CA LEU A 253 -10.44 -13.78 -6.80
C LEU A 253 -10.97 -12.58 -7.58
N VAL A 254 -10.18 -11.51 -7.71
CA VAL A 254 -10.64 -10.24 -8.29
C VAL A 254 -9.94 -9.82 -9.57
N GLY A 255 -8.91 -10.56 -9.99
CA GLY A 255 -8.01 -10.14 -11.06
C GLY A 255 -7.07 -9.03 -10.59
N GLY A 256 -6.48 -8.30 -11.54
CA GLY A 256 -5.63 -7.15 -11.27
C GLY A 256 -5.67 -6.17 -12.43
N GLN A 257 -5.84 -4.89 -12.12
CA GLN A 257 -5.70 -3.84 -13.13
C GLN A 257 -4.29 -3.89 -13.72
N GLY A 258 -4.16 -3.62 -15.02
CA GLY A 258 -2.86 -3.37 -15.62
C GLY A 258 -2.27 -2.06 -15.11
N ILE A 259 -1.01 -1.78 -15.45
CA ILE A 259 -0.37 -0.48 -15.22
C ILE A 259 -0.04 0.15 -16.57
N ALA A 260 -0.24 1.44 -16.73
CA ALA A 260 0.30 2.20 -17.85
C ALA A 260 1.04 3.43 -17.33
N TYR A 261 2.18 3.72 -17.93
CA TYR A 261 3.09 4.80 -17.54
C TYR A 261 3.63 5.51 -18.78
N ASN A 262 4.18 6.71 -18.59
CA ASN A 262 4.67 7.57 -19.66
C ASN A 262 3.63 7.89 -20.75
N LEU A 263 2.35 7.89 -20.38
CA LEU A 263 1.29 8.29 -21.30
C LEU A 263 1.18 9.81 -21.33
N LEU A 264 1.02 10.39 -22.53
CA LEU A 264 0.78 11.83 -22.65
C LEU A 264 -0.42 12.29 -21.79
N PRO A 265 -0.35 13.46 -21.12
CA PRO A 265 -1.50 14.08 -20.46
C PRO A 265 -2.64 14.41 -21.44
N GLY A 266 -3.84 14.72 -20.94
CA GLY A 266 -4.99 15.08 -21.78
C GLY A 266 -5.91 13.91 -22.16
N ARG A 267 -5.67 12.72 -21.62
CA ARG A 267 -6.36 11.48 -21.97
C ARG A 267 -7.69 11.33 -21.24
N SER A 268 -8.60 10.60 -21.88
CA SER A 268 -9.83 10.16 -21.22
C SER A 268 -9.55 8.99 -20.29
N VAL A 269 -10.12 9.04 -19.09
CA VAL A 269 -9.99 8.03 -18.04
C VAL A 269 -11.34 7.68 -17.44
N ARG A 270 -11.45 6.47 -16.90
CA ARG A 270 -12.53 6.06 -16.02
C ARG A 270 -12.07 6.21 -14.58
N LEU A 271 -12.79 7.00 -13.80
CA LEU A 271 -12.54 7.19 -12.37
C LEU A 271 -13.40 6.20 -11.60
N ALA A 272 -12.79 5.42 -10.71
CA ALA A 272 -13.52 4.55 -9.79
C ALA A 272 -13.02 4.75 -8.37
N GLY A 273 -13.94 4.85 -7.41
CA GLY A 273 -13.61 5.06 -6.02
C GLY A 273 -14.88 5.27 -5.19
N HIS A 274 -14.68 5.43 -3.88
CA HIS A 274 -15.76 5.74 -2.95
C HIS A 274 -15.96 7.25 -2.87
N PRO A 275 -17.19 7.76 -3.05
CA PRO A 275 -17.51 9.16 -2.73
C PRO A 275 -17.17 9.45 -1.27
N ALA A 276 -16.45 10.55 -1.06
CA ALA A 276 -16.16 11.03 0.28
C ALA A 276 -17.44 11.54 0.95
N PRO A 277 -17.59 11.36 2.28
CA PRO A 277 -18.67 11.96 3.03
C PRO A 277 -18.65 13.49 2.88
N ALA A 278 -19.84 14.11 2.89
CA ALA A 278 -19.92 15.57 2.92
C ALA A 278 -19.26 16.13 4.20
N PRO A 279 -18.61 17.31 4.13
CA PRO A 279 -18.05 17.97 5.31
C PRO A 279 -19.09 18.08 6.44
N GLY A 280 -18.70 17.73 7.68
CA GLY A 280 -19.58 17.79 8.85
C GLY A 280 -20.58 16.63 9.00
N LYS A 281 -20.64 15.66 8.07
CA LYS A 281 -21.55 14.49 8.17
C LYS A 281 -20.89 13.22 8.70
N THR A 282 -19.61 13.24 9.04
CA THR A 282 -18.94 12.17 9.79
C THR A 282 -19.40 12.21 11.24
N ARG A 283 -20.54 11.59 11.56
CA ARG A 283 -20.93 11.35 12.96
C ARG A 283 -19.83 10.50 13.62
N ALA A 284 -19.50 10.82 14.87
CA ALA A 284 -18.63 9.99 15.70
C ALA A 284 -19.18 8.55 15.69
N GLY A 285 -18.42 7.62 15.12
CA GLY A 285 -18.79 6.20 15.02
C GLY A 285 -19.54 5.75 13.75
N GLY A 286 -19.69 6.59 12.71
CA GLY A 286 -20.37 6.22 11.45
C GLY A 286 -19.52 6.33 10.18
N GLY A 287 -18.18 6.31 10.29
CA GLY A 287 -17.26 6.69 9.21
C GLY A 287 -17.40 5.87 7.92
N ASP A 288 -17.40 4.53 8.00
CA ASP A 288 -17.54 3.67 6.81
C ASP A 288 -18.98 3.68 6.27
N GLN A 289 -19.97 3.64 7.16
CA GLN A 289 -21.39 3.51 6.84
C GLN A 289 -21.95 4.74 6.09
N THR A 290 -21.31 5.89 6.26
CA THR A 290 -21.69 7.16 5.62
C THR A 290 -21.04 7.37 4.25
N ALA A 291 -20.09 6.51 3.87
CA ALA A 291 -19.45 6.59 2.56
C ALA A 291 -20.43 6.20 1.44
N GLY A 292 -20.36 6.90 0.31
CA GLY A 292 -21.13 6.54 -0.87
C GLY A 292 -20.74 5.17 -1.41
N ALA A 293 -21.68 4.49 -2.08
CA ALA A 293 -21.35 3.29 -2.83
C ALA A 293 -20.31 3.62 -3.92
N PRO A 294 -19.30 2.76 -4.14
CA PRO A 294 -18.34 2.95 -5.21
C PRO A 294 -19.07 2.96 -6.56
N ALA A 295 -18.66 3.89 -7.42
CA ALA A 295 -19.21 4.02 -8.76
C ALA A 295 -18.10 4.37 -9.76
N LEU A 296 -18.49 4.54 -11.02
CA LEU A 296 -17.58 4.82 -12.13
C LEU A 296 -18.00 6.10 -12.86
N TRP A 297 -17.06 7.01 -13.04
CA TRP A 297 -17.25 8.24 -13.81
C TRP A 297 -16.30 8.29 -15.00
N SER A 298 -16.58 9.17 -15.95
CA SER A 298 -15.63 9.53 -17.01
C SER A 298 -14.98 10.86 -16.66
N GLY A 299 -13.69 10.98 -16.97
CA GLY A 299 -12.99 12.26 -16.88
C GLY A 299 -11.95 12.41 -17.97
N ARG A 300 -11.41 13.62 -18.09
CA ARG A 300 -10.27 13.94 -18.95
C ARG A 300 -9.17 14.56 -18.12
N THR A 301 -7.95 14.02 -18.24
CA THR A 301 -6.81 14.52 -17.48
C THR A 301 -6.31 15.85 -18.03
N PHE A 302 -5.66 16.64 -17.17
CA PHE A 302 -4.94 17.86 -17.53
C PHE A 302 -3.70 17.99 -16.65
N LYS A 303 -2.69 18.71 -17.12
CA LYS A 303 -1.49 19.00 -16.35
C LYS A 303 -1.81 19.92 -15.18
N ALA A 304 -1.34 19.56 -14.00
CA ALA A 304 -1.52 20.34 -12.79
C ALA A 304 -0.20 20.49 -12.03
N GLU A 305 -0.10 21.54 -11.24
CA GLU A 305 1.02 21.75 -10.32
C GLU A 305 0.51 22.44 -9.06
N ASP A 306 1.28 22.36 -7.99
CA ASP A 306 1.12 23.15 -6.78
C ASP A 306 2.50 23.66 -6.32
N ALA A 307 2.79 24.91 -6.69
CA ALA A 307 4.05 25.56 -6.39
C ALA A 307 4.29 25.73 -4.88
N ALA A 308 3.24 25.78 -4.04
CA ALA A 308 3.39 25.96 -2.59
C ALA A 308 4.03 24.73 -1.93
N ILE A 309 3.83 23.56 -2.52
CA ILE A 309 4.42 22.29 -2.07
C ILE A 309 5.43 21.71 -3.06
N LYS A 310 5.83 22.50 -4.08
CA LYS A 310 6.77 22.10 -5.15
C LYS A 310 6.36 20.82 -5.90
N ALA A 311 5.06 20.63 -6.10
CA ALA A 311 4.56 19.51 -6.89
C ALA A 311 4.36 19.96 -8.34
N GLU A 312 5.19 19.47 -9.26
CA GLU A 312 5.25 19.91 -10.67
C GLU A 312 4.85 18.80 -11.64
N LEU A 313 4.72 17.57 -11.16
CA LEU A 313 4.43 16.37 -11.95
C LEU A 313 3.05 15.79 -11.61
N LEU A 314 2.06 16.66 -11.38
CA LEU A 314 0.69 16.24 -11.10
C LEU A 314 -0.20 16.23 -12.35
N LEU A 315 -1.15 15.32 -12.36
CA LEU A 315 -2.32 15.34 -13.23
C LEU A 315 -3.56 15.69 -12.43
N GLY A 316 -4.37 16.63 -12.92
CA GLY A 316 -5.76 16.79 -12.51
C GLY A 316 -6.70 16.03 -13.44
N VAL A 317 -7.93 15.76 -13.00
CA VAL A 317 -8.98 15.17 -13.86
C VAL A 317 -10.26 15.99 -13.83
N ARG A 318 -10.70 16.48 -15.00
CA ARG A 318 -12.01 17.13 -15.15
C ARG A 318 -13.10 16.05 -15.26
N SER A 319 -14.06 16.04 -14.36
CA SER A 319 -15.11 15.02 -14.25
C SER A 319 -16.31 15.55 -13.46
N THR A 320 -17.48 14.93 -13.65
CA THR A 320 -18.69 15.15 -12.82
C THR A 320 -18.70 14.27 -11.56
N ALA A 321 -17.65 13.49 -11.33
CA ALA A 321 -17.52 12.72 -10.10
C ALA A 321 -17.52 13.66 -8.88
N PRO A 322 -18.15 13.25 -7.76
CA PRO A 322 -17.95 13.94 -6.49
C PRO A 322 -16.49 13.78 -6.06
N SER A 323 -16.12 14.48 -4.98
CA SER A 323 -14.88 14.19 -4.27
C SER A 323 -14.79 12.70 -3.94
N LEU A 324 -13.77 12.03 -4.46
CA LEU A 324 -13.49 10.64 -4.14
C LEU A 324 -12.51 10.58 -2.96
N VAL A 325 -12.62 9.53 -2.15
CA VAL A 325 -11.62 9.24 -1.11
C VAL A 325 -10.31 8.86 -1.78
N ASP A 326 -9.20 9.34 -1.22
CA ASP A 326 -7.85 9.15 -1.72
C ASP A 326 -7.53 7.66 -1.93
N GLY A 327 -6.63 7.38 -2.86
CA GLY A 327 -6.37 6.05 -3.41
C GLY A 327 -7.36 5.62 -4.51
N ALA A 328 -8.33 6.46 -4.90
CA ALA A 328 -9.25 6.17 -5.99
C ALA A 328 -8.49 6.04 -7.33
N LEU A 329 -8.94 5.14 -8.21
CA LEU A 329 -8.17 4.71 -9.37
C LEU A 329 -8.63 5.39 -10.66
N TRP A 330 -7.66 5.75 -11.51
CA TRP A 330 -7.88 6.35 -12.82
C TRP A 330 -7.46 5.34 -13.89
N LEU A 331 -8.43 4.81 -14.62
CA LEU A 331 -8.22 3.74 -15.58
C LEU A 331 -8.29 4.25 -17.02
N THR A 332 -7.24 4.00 -17.80
CA THR A 332 -7.29 4.10 -19.26
C THR A 332 -7.57 2.73 -19.89
N GLY A 333 -8.15 2.71 -21.09
CA GLY A 333 -8.49 1.45 -21.78
C GLY A 333 -9.46 0.54 -21.04
N TYR A 334 -10.26 1.08 -20.11
CA TYR A 334 -11.17 0.31 -19.28
C TYR A 334 -12.28 -0.37 -20.10
N ARG A 335 -12.39 -1.69 -19.95
CA ARG A 335 -13.44 -2.50 -20.56
C ARG A 335 -14.46 -2.90 -19.50
N LYS A 336 -15.70 -2.43 -19.65
CA LYS A 336 -16.81 -2.77 -18.75
C LYS A 336 -17.10 -4.28 -18.72
N SER A 337 -16.88 -4.99 -19.84
CA SER A 337 -17.14 -6.42 -19.94
C SER A 337 -16.25 -7.25 -19.00
N THR A 338 -15.00 -6.84 -18.80
CA THR A 338 -14.05 -7.53 -17.92
C THR A 338 -13.91 -6.84 -16.56
N GLY A 339 -14.31 -5.57 -16.45
CA GLY A 339 -14.02 -4.73 -15.29
C GLY A 339 -12.53 -4.40 -15.15
N LEU A 340 -11.76 -4.51 -16.24
CA LEU A 340 -10.31 -4.31 -16.26
C LEU A 340 -9.89 -3.21 -17.25
N GLY A 341 -8.81 -2.52 -16.91
CA GLY A 341 -8.12 -1.52 -17.71
C GLY A 341 -6.71 -1.32 -17.16
N TYR A 342 -6.10 -0.18 -17.47
CA TYR A 342 -4.75 0.15 -17.04
C TYR A 342 -4.80 1.32 -16.07
N LEU A 343 -4.31 1.11 -14.85
CA LEU A 343 -4.10 2.17 -13.86
C LEU A 343 -3.07 3.16 -14.41
N ASN A 344 -3.46 4.41 -14.54
CA ASN A 344 -2.64 5.52 -15.02
C ASN A 344 -2.91 6.80 -14.20
N GLY A 345 -3.24 6.61 -12.93
CA GLY A 345 -3.45 7.65 -11.96
C GLY A 345 -4.13 7.13 -10.71
N ILE A 346 -3.84 7.77 -9.58
CA ILE A 346 -4.40 7.51 -8.26
C ILE A 346 -4.73 8.87 -7.62
N THR A 347 -5.94 9.03 -7.11
CA THR A 347 -6.31 10.25 -6.40
C THR A 347 -5.50 10.38 -5.10
N ILE A 348 -4.77 11.49 -4.94
CA ILE A 348 -4.03 11.85 -3.71
C ILE A 348 -4.62 13.06 -2.99
N ALA A 349 -5.47 13.82 -3.68
CA ALA A 349 -6.27 14.89 -3.11
C ALA A 349 -7.43 15.23 -4.04
N THR A 350 -8.43 15.93 -3.50
CA THR A 350 -9.51 16.56 -4.27
C THR A 350 -9.05 17.87 -4.89
N ALA A 351 -9.31 18.09 -6.19
CA ALA A 351 -8.99 19.37 -6.82
C ALA A 351 -10.08 20.41 -6.53
N ALA A 352 -9.71 21.57 -6.00
CA ALA A 352 -10.66 22.54 -5.43
C ALA A 352 -11.50 23.35 -6.44
N ARG A 353 -11.05 23.52 -7.69
CA ARG A 353 -11.71 24.43 -8.65
C ARG A 353 -12.02 23.86 -10.04
N ASP A 354 -11.32 22.81 -10.50
CA ASP A 354 -11.44 22.35 -11.91
C ASP A 354 -11.43 20.82 -12.12
N GLY A 355 -11.39 20.02 -11.05
CA GLY A 355 -11.27 18.56 -11.19
C GLY A 355 -11.88 17.75 -10.04
N ALA A 356 -12.17 16.48 -10.32
CA ALA A 356 -12.66 15.54 -9.32
C ALA A 356 -11.54 15.00 -8.41
N GLY A 357 -10.28 15.18 -8.80
CA GLY A 357 -9.10 14.77 -8.03
C GLY A 357 -7.79 15.12 -8.74
N VAL A 358 -6.70 14.95 -8.02
CA VAL A 358 -5.32 15.00 -8.52
C VAL A 358 -4.57 13.71 -8.26
N SER A 359 -3.62 13.41 -9.13
CA SER A 359 -2.76 12.23 -9.10
C SER A 359 -1.32 12.62 -9.40
N PRO A 360 -0.32 11.94 -8.81
CA PRO A 360 1.02 11.90 -9.36
C PRO A 360 0.97 11.43 -10.82
N TYR A 361 1.85 11.94 -11.66
CA TYR A 361 2.07 11.40 -12.99
C TYR A 361 2.77 10.04 -12.91
N PHE A 362 2.30 9.09 -13.72
CA PHE A 362 2.88 7.75 -13.76
C PHE A 362 4.02 7.72 -14.77
N ASP A 363 5.25 7.91 -14.28
CA ASP A 363 6.50 7.97 -15.05
C ASP A 363 7.33 6.68 -14.94
N GLY A 364 8.59 6.72 -15.40
CA GLY A 364 9.53 5.60 -15.30
C GLY A 364 9.95 5.28 -13.86
N GLU A 365 9.98 6.28 -12.97
CA GLU A 365 10.28 6.08 -11.54
C GLU A 365 9.17 5.31 -10.84
N LEU A 366 7.90 5.68 -11.08
CA LEU A 366 6.76 4.90 -10.58
C LEU A 366 6.82 3.45 -11.09
N PHE A 367 7.13 3.27 -12.38
CA PHE A 367 7.23 1.93 -12.96
C PHE A 367 8.36 1.11 -12.32
N THR A 368 9.44 1.75 -11.87
CA THR A 368 10.52 1.10 -11.14
C THR A 368 10.06 0.64 -9.74
N VAL A 369 9.37 1.50 -8.98
CA VAL A 369 8.78 1.13 -7.67
C VAL A 369 7.77 -0.03 -7.84
N TYR A 370 6.91 0.04 -8.85
CA TYR A 370 5.99 -1.04 -9.20
C TYR A 370 6.73 -2.35 -9.56
N THR A 371 7.83 -2.25 -10.30
CA THR A 371 8.62 -3.42 -10.72
C THR A 371 9.28 -4.12 -9.53
N ALA A 372 9.75 -3.37 -8.53
CA ALA A 372 10.21 -3.95 -7.27
C ALA A 372 9.05 -4.62 -6.52
N ALA A 373 7.90 -3.93 -6.41
CA ALA A 373 6.75 -4.41 -5.66
C ALA A 373 6.10 -5.66 -6.27
N ARG A 374 6.01 -5.77 -7.60
CA ARG A 374 5.31 -6.88 -8.29
C ARG A 374 5.99 -8.24 -8.14
N ALA A 375 7.27 -8.25 -7.74
CA ALA A 375 8.05 -9.46 -7.45
C ALA A 375 7.91 -9.93 -5.98
N ALA A 376 7.28 -9.13 -5.12
CA ALA A 376 7.16 -9.44 -3.69
C ALA A 376 6.20 -10.62 -3.45
N ARG A 377 6.72 -11.67 -2.83
CA ARG A 377 5.93 -12.85 -2.41
C ARG A 377 5.33 -12.64 -1.03
N ALA A 378 4.18 -13.26 -0.77
CA ALA A 378 3.63 -13.43 0.55
C ALA A 378 3.19 -14.88 0.74
N GLU A 379 3.73 -15.55 1.75
CA GLU A 379 3.36 -16.93 2.07
C GLU A 379 2.04 -16.94 2.84
N PRO A 380 1.20 -17.98 2.73
CA PRO A 380 -0.06 -18.05 3.48
C PRO A 380 0.17 -17.97 5.00
N ILE A 381 -0.67 -17.21 5.70
CA ILE A 381 -0.63 -17.16 7.17
C ILE A 381 -1.05 -18.52 7.74
N SER A 382 -0.26 -19.05 8.67
CA SER A 382 -0.59 -20.28 9.40
C SER A 382 -1.29 -19.96 10.73
N PHE A 383 -2.59 -20.22 10.83
CA PHE A 383 -3.29 -20.24 12.11
C PHE A 383 -3.12 -21.63 12.74
N GLY A 384 -2.68 -21.68 14.00
CA GLY A 384 -2.67 -22.91 14.79
C GLY A 384 -1.41 -23.78 14.73
N ARG A 385 -0.23 -23.28 14.30
CA ARG A 385 1.00 -24.09 14.31
C ARG A 385 2.30 -23.35 14.62
N THR A 386 2.32 -22.49 15.64
CA THR A 386 3.53 -22.01 16.35
C THR A 386 3.07 -21.45 17.72
N ALA A 387 3.71 -21.62 18.88
CA ALA A 387 4.75 -22.52 19.32
C ALA A 387 4.65 -22.63 20.86
N LYS A 388 4.72 -23.86 21.37
CA LYS A 388 5.47 -24.18 22.60
C LYS A 388 6.91 -23.71 22.36
N ALA A 389 7.23 -22.48 22.73
CA ALA A 389 8.59 -21.97 22.82
C ALA A 389 8.58 -20.85 23.86
N GLY A 390 8.85 -21.22 25.11
CA GLY A 390 8.82 -20.27 26.22
C GLY A 390 8.81 -20.88 27.62
N GLU A 391 8.93 -22.20 27.80
CA GLU A 391 9.22 -22.79 29.10
C GLU A 391 10.28 -23.90 28.92
N ARG A 392 11.54 -23.49 28.76
CA ARG A 392 12.69 -24.18 29.34
C ARG A 392 13.06 -23.29 30.54
N GLY A 393 12.97 -23.70 31.79
CA GLY A 393 13.38 -24.98 32.35
C GLY A 393 14.45 -24.68 33.38
N THR A 394 14.06 -24.12 34.53
CA THR A 394 14.90 -24.08 35.74
C THR A 394 14.06 -24.62 36.87
N GLY A 395 14.05 -25.94 36.98
CA GLY A 395 13.28 -26.67 37.97
C GLY A 395 13.94 -28.02 38.22
N THR A 396 15.21 -28.01 38.63
CA THR A 396 15.82 -29.16 39.29
C THR A 396 15.44 -29.09 40.77
N ALA A 397 14.31 -29.71 41.10
CA ALA A 397 14.04 -30.15 42.46
C ALA A 397 14.72 -31.52 42.63
N ALA A 398 15.80 -31.57 43.41
CA ALA A 398 16.32 -32.81 43.96
C ALA A 398 15.70 -32.99 45.36
N GLY A 399 14.90 -34.05 45.51
CA GLY A 399 14.30 -34.44 46.78
C GLY A 399 15.19 -35.43 47.56
N ARG A 400 15.34 -35.14 48.84
CA ARG A 400 15.35 -36.03 50.02
C ARG A 400 16.23 -37.30 50.07
N GLY A 401 17.12 -37.28 51.06
CA GLY A 401 17.47 -38.35 52.02
C GLY A 401 18.39 -37.70 53.07
N GLY A 402 18.18 -37.65 54.37
CA GLY A 402 17.60 -38.62 55.29
C GLY A 402 18.74 -39.29 56.07
N GLY A 403 19.07 -38.82 57.28
CA GLY A 403 19.74 -39.66 58.30
C GLY A 403 21.00 -39.13 59.00
N SER A 404 20.83 -38.90 60.32
CA SER A 404 21.74 -39.14 61.46
C SER A 404 23.01 -38.31 61.69
N GLY A 405 23.14 -37.81 62.93
CA GLY A 405 24.37 -38.01 63.71
C GLY A 405 25.01 -36.77 64.33
N SER A 406 24.82 -36.62 65.65
CA SER A 406 25.70 -36.00 66.68
C SER A 406 27.13 -35.64 66.24
N ARG A 407 27.72 -34.52 66.64
CA ARG A 407 28.05 -34.05 68.00
C ARG A 407 28.42 -32.58 67.94
#